data_AF-A0A1H8IHY2-F1
#
_entry.id   AF-A0A1H8IHY2-F1
#
_cell.length_a   1.000
_cell.length_b   1.000
_cell.length_c   1.000
_cell.angle_alpha   90.00
_cell.angle_beta   90.00
_cell.angle_gamma   90.00
#
_symmetry.space_group_name_H-M   'P 1'
#
loop_
_entity.id
_entity.type
_entity.pdbx_description
1 polymer ?
#
loop_
_entity_poly.entity_id
_entity_poly.type
_entity_poly.pdbx_seq_one_letter_code
_entity_poly.pdbx_strand_id
1 'polypeptide(L)'
;MVTLSCTASRENGVTLVTGRVENPDDRRRVRLRSRLDGPLWPPRRQGVPADGWDEDGFECVLAAGEVRSLGFASPAPPADPPLTVAETDPVDADDGGVEPRVAVPAVESTADGVVRALGAPRPPRDAVPTPDSGWPSESRDTELSPPESGGAEPSPAAGAVDGGDGTRVDRDRVEPKPADEPVGAALDAVAVRVETAERLSAATRVPDATETLQAVGGIAGARDLEAQLSCDAERLSRLATRASELADRAEAVTVPVERLDRVR
;
A
#
# COMPACT_ATOMS: atom_id res chain seq x y z
N MET A 1 -19.92 -2.68 -26.47
CA MET A 1 -20.60 -2.98 -25.19
C MET A 1 -19.55 -3.24 -24.14
N VAL A 2 -19.70 -2.71 -22.92
CA VAL A 2 -18.71 -2.92 -21.85
C VAL A 2 -18.72 -4.38 -21.40
N THR A 3 -17.54 -4.98 -21.28
CA THR A 3 -17.38 -6.38 -20.84
C THR A 3 -16.68 -6.45 -19.49
N LEU A 4 -17.17 -7.31 -18.59
CA LEU A 4 -16.60 -7.52 -17.25
C LEU A 4 -16.16 -8.98 -17.08
N SER A 5 -14.91 -9.18 -16.68
CA SER A 5 -14.38 -10.45 -16.19
C SER A 5 -13.98 -10.28 -14.73
N CYS A 6 -14.42 -11.18 -13.85
CA CYS A 6 -14.08 -11.10 -12.43
C CYS A 6 -13.92 -12.49 -11.80
N THR A 7 -13.14 -12.55 -10.75
CA THR A 7 -12.90 -13.75 -9.93
C THR A 7 -12.90 -13.36 -8.46
N ALA A 8 -13.26 -14.31 -7.60
CA ALA A 8 -13.18 -14.16 -6.15
C ALA A 8 -12.43 -15.34 -5.53
N SER A 9 -11.52 -15.07 -4.61
CA SER A 9 -10.89 -16.06 -3.73
C SER A 9 -11.21 -15.73 -2.27
N ARG A 10 -11.25 -16.75 -1.41
CA ARG A 10 -11.44 -16.55 0.03
C ARG A 10 -10.22 -17.01 0.80
N GLU A 11 -9.68 -16.12 1.63
CA GLU A 11 -8.46 -16.31 2.39
C GLU A 11 -8.63 -15.73 3.79
N ASN A 12 -8.35 -16.53 4.84
CA ASN A 12 -8.40 -16.09 6.24
C ASN A 12 -9.71 -15.35 6.64
N GLY A 13 -10.86 -15.81 6.11
CA GLY A 13 -12.17 -15.21 6.37
C GLY A 13 -12.52 -14.00 5.51
N VAL A 14 -11.58 -13.47 4.73
CA VAL A 14 -11.74 -12.34 3.82
C VAL A 14 -11.91 -12.85 2.39
N THR A 15 -12.85 -12.26 1.65
CA THR A 15 -13.00 -12.49 0.21
C THR A 15 -12.27 -11.40 -0.55
N LEU A 16 -11.37 -11.80 -1.44
CA LEU A 16 -10.64 -10.94 -2.36
C LEU A 16 -11.31 -11.07 -3.73
N VAL A 17 -11.70 -9.93 -4.31
CA VAL A 17 -12.31 -9.88 -5.65
C VAL A 17 -11.38 -9.12 -6.57
N THR A 18 -11.10 -9.71 -7.73
CA THR A 18 -10.34 -9.07 -8.81
C THR A 18 -11.22 -8.99 -10.06
N GLY A 19 -11.20 -7.85 -10.74
CA GLY A 19 -12.00 -7.60 -11.94
C GLY A 19 -11.22 -6.89 -13.03
N ARG A 20 -11.63 -7.11 -14.28
CA ARG A 20 -11.17 -6.43 -15.48
C ARG A 20 -12.38 -5.98 -16.28
N VAL A 21 -12.51 -4.66 -16.47
CA VAL A 21 -13.55 -4.04 -17.29
C VAL A 21 -12.93 -3.56 -18.59
N GLU A 22 -13.58 -3.85 -19.71
CA GLU A 22 -13.10 -3.52 -21.06
C GLU A 22 -14.19 -2.74 -21.81
N ASN A 23 -13.81 -1.61 -22.40
CA ASN A 23 -14.68 -0.77 -23.21
C ASN A 23 -14.22 -0.76 -24.67
N PRO A 24 -14.82 -1.55 -25.57
CA PRO A 24 -14.44 -1.59 -26.98
C PRO A 24 -15.01 -0.42 -27.81
N ASP A 25 -16.00 0.32 -27.30
CA ASP A 25 -16.68 1.40 -28.03
C ASP A 25 -16.14 2.78 -27.59
N ASP A 26 -16.85 3.85 -27.95
CA ASP A 26 -16.57 5.22 -27.52
C ASP A 26 -16.48 5.39 -25.99
N ARG A 27 -15.96 6.55 -25.57
CA ARG A 27 -15.76 6.89 -24.15
C ARG A 27 -17.06 6.74 -23.35
N ARG A 28 -16.97 6.05 -22.21
CA ARG A 28 -18.12 5.75 -21.35
C ARG A 28 -17.79 5.87 -19.87
N ARG A 29 -18.76 6.35 -19.10
CA ARG A 29 -18.82 6.22 -17.65
C ARG A 29 -19.41 4.87 -17.31
N VAL A 30 -18.76 4.14 -16.40
CA VAL A 30 -19.13 2.78 -16.02
C VAL A 30 -19.22 2.69 -14.51
N ARG A 31 -20.36 2.21 -14.02
CA ARG A 31 -20.61 1.90 -12.61
C ARG A 31 -20.61 0.39 -12.41
N LEU A 32 -19.74 -0.09 -11.53
CA LEU A 32 -19.66 -1.48 -11.10
C LEU A 32 -20.15 -1.60 -9.66
N ARG A 33 -20.90 -2.66 -9.35
CA ARG A 33 -21.42 -2.92 -8.00
C ARG A 33 -20.96 -4.27 -7.47
N SER A 34 -20.59 -4.30 -6.20
CA SER A 34 -20.36 -5.56 -5.47
C SER A 34 -21.67 -6.32 -5.29
N ARG A 35 -21.60 -7.65 -5.40
CA ARG A 35 -22.72 -8.56 -5.08
C ARG A 35 -22.52 -9.29 -3.75
N LEU A 36 -21.48 -8.92 -3.00
CA LEU A 36 -21.20 -9.50 -1.69
C LEU A 36 -22.02 -8.77 -0.62
N ASP A 37 -22.65 -9.53 0.27
CA ASP A 37 -23.49 -9.02 1.36
C ASP A 37 -22.63 -8.54 2.55
N GLY A 38 -21.76 -7.57 2.32
CA GLY A 38 -20.89 -7.00 3.35
C GLY A 38 -20.17 -5.74 2.93
N PRO A 39 -19.45 -5.09 3.86
CA PRO A 39 -18.75 -3.85 3.57
C PRO A 39 -17.67 -4.05 2.51
N LEU A 40 -17.47 -3.01 1.71
CA LEU A 40 -16.44 -2.97 0.68
C LEU A 40 -15.16 -2.37 1.25
N TRP A 41 -14.05 -3.08 1.10
CA TRP A 41 -12.72 -2.63 1.49
C TRP A 41 -11.90 -2.36 0.22
N PRO A 42 -11.91 -1.11 -0.28
CA PRO A 42 -11.17 -0.76 -1.47
C PRO A 42 -9.67 -0.68 -1.16
N PRO A 43 -8.79 -0.77 -2.18
CA PRO A 43 -7.37 -0.48 -2.02
C PRO A 43 -7.20 0.94 -1.49
N ARG A 44 -6.29 1.10 -0.52
CA ARG A 44 -6.03 2.39 0.14
C ARG A 44 -4.60 2.86 -0.07
N ARG A 45 -4.40 4.17 -0.23
CA ARG A 45 -3.10 4.84 -0.20
C ARG A 45 -3.12 5.85 0.93
N GLN A 46 -2.21 5.71 1.90
CA GLN A 46 -2.16 6.56 3.10
C GLN A 46 -3.51 6.62 3.87
N GLY A 47 -4.22 5.49 3.92
CA GLY A 47 -5.52 5.37 4.60
C GLY A 47 -6.73 5.85 3.79
N VAL A 48 -6.52 6.53 2.65
CA VAL A 48 -7.61 7.01 1.78
C VAL A 48 -7.93 5.95 0.72
N PRO A 49 -9.20 5.61 0.47
CA PRO A 49 -9.60 4.77 -0.67
C PRO A 49 -9.04 5.30 -1.99
N ALA A 50 -8.64 4.41 -2.88
CA ALA A 50 -8.30 4.77 -4.24
C ALA A 50 -9.49 5.45 -4.95
N ASP A 51 -9.20 6.33 -5.90
CA ASP A 51 -10.22 7.08 -6.63
C ASP A 51 -11.22 6.15 -7.33
N GLY A 52 -12.48 6.60 -7.38
CA GLY A 52 -13.60 5.86 -7.99
C GLY A 52 -14.26 4.83 -7.09
N TRP A 53 -13.78 4.60 -5.87
CA TRP A 53 -14.44 3.69 -4.92
C TRP A 53 -15.39 4.42 -3.98
N ASP A 54 -16.54 3.81 -3.73
CA ASP A 54 -17.42 4.16 -2.63
C ASP A 54 -17.88 2.91 -1.85
N GLU A 55 -18.92 3.06 -1.04
CA GLU A 55 -19.42 2.01 -0.15
C GLU A 55 -20.01 0.80 -0.90
N ASP A 56 -20.52 1.00 -2.11
CA ASP A 56 -21.28 0.00 -2.88
C ASP A 56 -20.47 -0.59 -4.05
N GLY A 57 -19.44 0.13 -4.53
CA GLY A 57 -18.71 -0.33 -5.69
C GLY A 57 -17.68 0.65 -6.23
N PHE A 58 -17.47 0.56 -7.54
CA PHE A 58 -16.44 1.28 -8.27
C PHE A 58 -17.01 1.98 -9.48
N GLU A 59 -16.58 3.21 -9.70
CA GLU A 59 -17.01 4.06 -10.79
C GLU A 59 -15.81 4.65 -11.53
N CYS A 60 -15.89 4.66 -12.85
CA CYS A 60 -14.83 5.21 -13.66
C CYS A 60 -15.31 5.68 -15.03
N VAL A 61 -14.49 6.51 -15.67
CA VAL A 61 -14.60 6.79 -17.10
C VAL A 61 -13.53 6.00 -17.83
N LEU A 62 -13.95 5.26 -18.87
CA LEU A 62 -13.11 4.47 -19.76
C LEU A 62 -13.08 5.13 -21.14
N ALA A 63 -11.89 5.37 -21.68
CA ALA A 63 -11.71 5.76 -23.07
C ALA A 63 -12.07 4.62 -24.04
N ALA A 64 -12.06 4.92 -25.34
CA ALA A 64 -12.31 3.91 -26.35
C ALA A 64 -11.16 2.89 -26.43
N GLY A 65 -11.50 1.61 -26.39
CA GLY A 65 -10.54 0.51 -26.29
C GLY A 65 -9.87 0.36 -24.93
N GLU A 66 -10.26 1.15 -23.91
CA GLU A 66 -9.60 1.10 -22.61
C GLU A 66 -9.98 -0.16 -21.84
N VAL A 67 -8.97 -0.74 -21.19
CA VAL A 67 -9.10 -1.84 -20.25
C VAL A 67 -8.66 -1.35 -18.88
N ARG A 68 -9.50 -1.54 -17.87
CA ARG A 68 -9.18 -1.18 -16.48
C ARG A 68 -9.28 -2.38 -15.57
N SER A 69 -8.25 -2.55 -14.74
CA SER A 69 -8.22 -3.55 -13.67
C SER A 69 -8.65 -2.91 -12.36
N LEU A 70 -9.35 -3.67 -11.53
CA LEU A 70 -9.81 -3.25 -10.22
C LEU A 70 -9.81 -4.45 -9.26
N GLY A 71 -9.78 -4.16 -7.97
CA GLY A 71 -9.95 -5.19 -6.95
C GLY A 71 -10.37 -4.58 -5.62
N PHE A 72 -11.04 -5.38 -4.80
CA PHE A 72 -11.48 -5.00 -3.47
C PHE A 72 -11.52 -6.24 -2.57
N ALA A 73 -11.61 -6.02 -1.26
CA ALA A 73 -11.84 -7.06 -0.28
C ALA A 73 -13.19 -6.87 0.41
N SER A 74 -13.74 -7.95 0.97
CA SER A 74 -14.91 -7.89 1.83
C SER A 74 -14.84 -9.02 2.86
N PRO A 75 -15.33 -8.83 4.10
CA PRO A 75 -15.47 -9.92 5.06
C PRO A 75 -16.61 -10.90 4.70
N ALA A 76 -17.50 -10.50 3.79
CA ALA A 76 -18.59 -11.35 3.34
C ALA A 76 -18.08 -12.57 2.55
N PRO A 77 -18.80 -13.71 2.58
CA PRO A 77 -18.52 -14.85 1.71
C PRO A 77 -18.53 -14.46 0.21
N PRO A 78 -17.79 -15.18 -0.66
CA PRO A 78 -17.79 -14.91 -2.09
C PRO A 78 -19.16 -15.21 -2.71
N ALA A 79 -19.53 -14.40 -3.70
CA ALA A 79 -20.68 -14.61 -4.58
C ALA A 79 -20.21 -14.88 -6.02
N ASP A 80 -21.06 -15.50 -6.85
CA ASP A 80 -20.79 -15.75 -8.26
C ASP A 80 -21.93 -15.21 -9.16
N PRO A 81 -21.67 -14.22 -10.03
CA PRO A 81 -20.43 -13.43 -10.10
C PRO A 81 -20.29 -12.49 -8.89
N PRO A 82 -19.05 -12.16 -8.44
CA PRO A 82 -18.84 -11.29 -7.29
C PRO A 82 -19.08 -9.80 -7.59
N LEU A 83 -19.08 -9.41 -8.87
CA LEU A 83 -19.23 -8.03 -9.34
C LEU A 83 -20.18 -7.99 -10.55
N THR A 84 -20.91 -6.89 -10.72
CA THR A 84 -21.75 -6.66 -11.90
C THR A 84 -21.57 -5.25 -12.44
N VAL A 85 -21.77 -5.08 -13.75
CA VAL A 85 -21.96 -3.75 -14.35
C VAL A 85 -23.38 -3.31 -13.99
N ALA A 86 -23.52 -2.18 -13.31
CA ALA A 86 -24.80 -1.62 -12.92
C ALA A 86 -25.29 -0.61 -13.97
N GLU A 87 -24.41 0.30 -14.40
CA GLU A 87 -24.75 1.40 -15.31
C GLU A 87 -23.61 1.67 -16.29
N THR A 88 -23.96 2.11 -17.51
CA THR A 88 -23.01 2.51 -18.55
C THR A 88 -23.57 3.68 -19.35
N ASP A 89 -22.93 4.84 -19.26
CA ASP A 89 -23.37 6.06 -19.94
C ASP A 89 -22.30 6.55 -20.92
N PRO A 90 -22.65 6.97 -22.15
CA PRO A 90 -21.71 7.63 -23.04
C PRO A 90 -21.26 8.97 -22.45
N VAL A 91 -19.99 9.33 -22.65
CA VAL A 91 -19.42 10.61 -22.20
C VAL A 91 -18.83 11.33 -23.41
N ASP A 92 -19.29 12.55 -23.66
CA ASP A 92 -18.77 13.37 -24.75
C ASP A 92 -17.29 13.71 -24.53
N ALA A 93 -16.51 13.80 -25.61
CA ALA A 93 -15.07 14.02 -25.53
C ALA A 93 -14.70 15.39 -24.90
N ASP A 94 -15.61 16.38 -24.98
CA ASP A 94 -15.47 17.73 -24.39
C ASP A 94 -15.87 17.79 -22.91
N ASP A 95 -16.49 16.74 -22.35
CA ASP A 95 -16.72 16.65 -20.91
C ASP A 95 -15.41 16.17 -20.25
N GLY A 96 -14.44 17.09 -20.22
CA GLY A 96 -13.19 16.94 -19.50
C GLY A 96 -13.48 16.86 -18.01
N GLY A 97 -13.77 15.65 -17.53
CA GLY A 97 -14.18 15.32 -16.18
C GLY A 97 -13.55 16.21 -15.11
N VAL A 98 -14.34 17.16 -14.63
CA VAL A 98 -14.20 17.71 -13.29
C VAL A 98 -15.30 17.04 -12.49
N GLU A 99 -14.97 15.92 -11.85
CA GLU A 99 -15.81 15.46 -10.75
C GLU A 99 -16.02 16.64 -9.80
N PRO A 100 -17.22 16.83 -9.21
CA PRO A 100 -17.39 17.80 -8.16
C PRO A 100 -16.56 17.31 -6.98
N ARG A 101 -15.29 17.74 -6.91
CA ARG A 101 -14.56 17.80 -5.65
C ARG A 101 -15.51 18.52 -4.72
N VAL A 102 -15.99 17.84 -3.68
CA VAL A 102 -16.57 18.53 -2.53
C VAL A 102 -15.60 19.65 -2.23
N ALA A 103 -16.06 20.88 -2.40
CA ALA A 103 -15.20 22.05 -2.26
C ALA A 103 -14.68 22.03 -0.83
N VAL A 104 -13.47 21.49 -0.65
CA VAL A 104 -12.73 21.68 0.58
C VAL A 104 -12.60 23.19 0.68
N PRO A 105 -13.16 23.83 1.73
CA PRO A 105 -13.06 25.27 1.84
C PRO A 105 -11.58 25.63 1.68
N ALA A 106 -11.29 26.57 0.80
CA ALA A 106 -9.92 26.96 0.49
C ALA A 106 -9.28 27.51 1.78
N VAL A 107 -8.56 26.64 2.49
CA VAL A 107 -7.70 27.04 3.60
C VAL A 107 -6.43 27.56 2.95
N GLU A 108 -5.98 28.73 3.38
CA GLU A 108 -4.69 29.26 2.95
C GLU A 108 -3.62 28.19 3.19
N SER A 109 -2.88 27.78 2.15
CA SER A 109 -1.87 26.70 2.21
C SER A 109 -0.58 27.14 2.93
N THR A 110 -0.73 28.00 3.93
CA THR A 110 0.33 28.46 4.83
C THR A 110 0.13 27.81 6.19
N ALA A 111 1.21 27.67 6.96
CA ALA A 111 1.14 27.11 8.31
C ALA A 111 0.14 27.89 9.20
N ASP A 112 0.09 29.22 9.06
CA ASP A 112 -0.84 30.09 9.79
C ASP A 112 -2.31 29.84 9.39
N GLY A 113 -2.57 29.63 8.09
CA GLY A 113 -3.88 29.32 7.55
C GLY A 113 -4.47 28.03 8.14
N VAL A 114 -3.64 27.01 8.28
CA VAL A 114 -4.03 25.73 8.89
C VAL A 114 -4.32 25.88 10.39
N VAL A 115 -3.48 26.61 11.14
CA VAL A 115 -3.68 26.84 12.58
C VAL A 115 -4.98 27.61 12.84
N ARG A 116 -5.30 28.62 12.02
CA ARG A 116 -6.53 29.39 12.14
C ARG A 116 -7.78 28.55 11.82
N ALA A 117 -7.70 27.69 10.82
CA ALA A 117 -8.80 26.81 10.41
C ALA A 117 -9.11 25.72 11.44
N LEU A 118 -8.09 25.15 12.09
CA LEU A 118 -8.25 24.12 13.12
C LEU A 118 -8.64 24.70 14.49
N GLY A 119 -8.38 25.99 14.71
CA GLY A 119 -8.68 26.67 15.97
C GLY A 119 -7.82 26.19 17.14
N ALA A 120 -8.05 26.78 18.32
CA ALA A 120 -7.33 26.39 19.52
C ALA A 120 -7.87 25.06 20.06
N PRO A 121 -7.04 24.01 20.24
CA PRO A 121 -7.48 22.76 20.82
C PRO A 121 -7.91 23.01 22.26
N ARG A 122 -9.20 22.80 22.54
CA ARG A 122 -9.74 22.72 23.91
C ARG A 122 -10.11 21.26 24.16
N PRO A 123 -9.22 20.48 24.79
CA PRO A 123 -9.57 19.14 25.25
C PRO A 123 -10.86 19.20 26.09
N PRO A 124 -11.69 18.15 26.05
CA PRO A 124 -12.80 18.00 26.98
C PRO A 124 -12.34 18.24 28.42
N ARG A 125 -13.17 18.89 29.24
CA ARG A 125 -12.79 19.38 30.59
C ARG A 125 -12.29 18.27 31.51
N ASP A 126 -12.78 17.06 31.28
CA ASP A 126 -12.46 15.80 31.93
C ASP A 126 -11.13 15.16 31.46
N ALA A 127 -10.58 15.60 30.32
CA ALA A 127 -9.27 15.17 29.83
C ALA A 127 -8.11 15.99 30.43
N VAL A 128 -8.41 17.02 31.23
CA VAL A 128 -7.39 17.86 31.91
C VAL A 128 -7.25 17.38 33.35
N PRO A 129 -6.10 16.81 33.75
CA PRO A 129 -5.85 16.46 35.15
C PRO A 129 -5.90 17.73 36.01
N THR A 130 -6.87 17.81 36.93
CA THR A 130 -6.84 18.83 37.99
C THR A 130 -5.83 18.40 39.05
N PRO A 131 -4.83 19.23 39.41
CA PRO A 131 -3.95 18.90 40.51
C PRO A 131 -4.79 18.71 41.77
N ASP A 132 -4.67 17.52 42.37
CA ASP A 132 -5.36 17.15 43.59
C ASP A 132 -4.93 18.14 44.68
N SER A 133 -5.84 19.04 45.03
CA SER A 133 -5.66 19.98 46.13
C SER A 133 -5.90 19.21 47.42
N GLY A 134 -4.93 18.37 47.76
CA GLY A 134 -4.95 17.46 48.90
C GLY A 134 -3.56 17.23 49.47
N TRP A 135 -2.70 18.25 49.45
CA TRP A 135 -1.56 18.29 50.35
C TRP A 135 -2.09 18.50 51.78
N PRO A 136 -1.68 17.67 52.76
CA PRO A 136 -2.18 17.78 54.12
C PRO A 136 -1.76 19.12 54.72
N SER A 137 -2.77 19.86 55.16
CA SER A 137 -2.62 21.10 55.93
C SER A 137 -2.03 20.78 57.30
N GLU A 138 -0.70 20.81 57.43
CA GLU A 138 -0.05 20.95 58.73
C GLU A 138 -0.10 22.43 59.14
N SER A 139 -1.04 22.73 60.04
CA SER A 139 -1.07 23.96 60.81
C SER A 139 0.15 24.05 61.71
N ARG A 140 1.03 25.02 61.48
CA ARG A 140 1.82 25.65 62.55
C ARG A 140 1.80 27.15 62.38
N ASP A 141 1.13 27.78 63.32
CA ASP A 141 1.15 29.21 63.57
C ASP A 141 2.54 29.71 63.98
N THR A 142 2.71 31.03 63.79
CA THR A 142 3.56 31.95 64.58
C THR A 142 4.88 32.41 63.92
N GLU A 143 4.71 33.51 63.17
CA GLU A 143 5.34 34.82 63.38
C GLU A 143 6.77 35.16 62.91
N LEU A 144 6.80 36.37 62.32
CA LEU A 144 7.81 37.44 62.33
C LEU A 144 8.79 37.56 61.16
N SER A 145 8.96 38.84 60.83
CA SER A 145 9.49 39.48 59.62
C SER A 145 11.04 39.63 59.60
N PRO A 146 11.65 40.17 58.52
CA PRO A 146 12.96 39.78 57.95
C PRO A 146 14.16 40.56 58.54
N PRO A 147 15.40 40.31 58.07
CA PRO A 147 15.97 41.19 57.04
C PRO A 147 17.00 40.52 56.08
N GLU A 148 17.59 41.39 55.26
CA GLU A 148 18.32 41.22 54.00
C GLU A 148 19.73 40.60 54.06
N SER A 149 20.22 40.22 52.87
CA SER A 149 21.54 40.59 52.29
C SER A 149 22.51 39.45 51.92
N GLY A 150 22.92 39.45 50.64
CA GLY A 150 24.30 39.16 50.22
C GLY A 150 24.61 37.76 49.65
N GLY A 151 24.94 37.69 48.35
CA GLY A 151 25.66 36.54 47.78
C GLY A 151 25.56 36.36 46.26
N ALA A 152 26.35 37.13 45.51
CA ALA A 152 26.84 36.78 44.16
C ALA A 152 27.70 35.48 44.26
N GLU A 153 27.96 34.62 43.27
CA GLU A 153 28.10 34.71 41.81
C GLU A 153 28.26 33.23 41.24
N PRO A 154 28.77 32.90 40.02
CA PRO A 154 28.04 32.10 39.01
C PRO A 154 28.70 30.82 38.43
N SER A 155 27.94 30.12 37.53
CA SER A 155 28.37 29.26 36.37
C SER A 155 28.99 27.86 36.62
N PRO A 156 29.14 26.93 35.62
CA PRO A 156 28.76 26.96 34.18
C PRO A 156 28.18 25.64 33.54
N ALA A 157 27.70 25.80 32.30
CA ALA A 157 27.79 24.94 31.09
C ALA A 157 27.50 23.41 31.09
N ALA A 158 26.55 23.02 30.21
CA ALA A 158 26.64 21.91 29.24
C ALA A 158 25.41 22.01 28.33
N GLY A 159 25.43 21.92 27.00
CA GLY A 159 26.45 21.62 26.01
C GLY A 159 25.64 21.34 24.74
N ALA A 160 25.74 22.23 23.74
CA ALA A 160 25.18 21.99 22.43
C ALA A 160 25.93 20.84 21.79
N VAL A 161 25.21 19.78 21.41
CA VAL A 161 25.69 18.80 20.43
C VAL A 161 24.81 18.89 19.20
N ASP A 162 25.40 19.56 18.21
CA ASP A 162 25.19 19.34 16.80
C ASP A 162 25.50 17.88 16.43
N GLY A 163 24.80 17.37 15.42
CA GLY A 163 24.95 16.02 14.89
C GLY A 163 23.58 15.39 14.65
N GLY A 164 23.18 15.05 13.44
CA GLY A 164 23.87 15.04 12.17
C GLY A 164 22.90 14.39 11.19
N ASP A 165 22.97 14.86 9.96
CA ASP A 165 22.22 14.43 8.79
C ASP A 165 22.02 12.90 8.72
N GLY A 166 20.81 12.46 9.08
CA GLY A 166 20.34 11.11 8.83
C GLY A 166 19.72 11.08 7.45
N THR A 167 20.55 10.85 6.43
CA THR A 167 20.13 10.51 5.06
C THR A 167 19.10 9.38 5.16
N ARG A 168 17.82 9.74 5.05
CA ARG A 168 16.74 8.76 4.94
C ARG A 168 16.88 8.14 3.56
N VAL A 169 17.53 6.98 3.54
CA VAL A 169 17.55 6.11 2.38
C VAL A 169 16.10 5.81 2.03
N ASP A 170 15.71 6.35 0.89
CA ASP A 170 14.43 6.19 0.22
C ASP A 170 14.10 4.70 0.14
N ARG A 171 13.18 4.24 1.01
CA ARG A 171 12.72 2.85 1.05
C ARG A 171 11.46 2.63 0.23
N ASP A 172 11.08 3.62 -0.58
CA ASP A 172 10.01 3.48 -1.57
C ASP A 172 10.59 2.90 -2.88
N ARG A 173 11.24 1.73 -2.79
CA ARG A 173 11.40 0.88 -3.96
C ARG A 173 10.05 0.22 -4.19
N VAL A 174 9.14 0.99 -4.80
CA VAL A 174 7.98 0.47 -5.50
C VAL A 174 8.52 -0.52 -6.52
N GLU A 175 8.48 -1.81 -6.20
CA GLU A 175 8.76 -2.84 -7.19
C GLU A 175 7.79 -2.63 -8.35
N PRO A 176 8.28 -2.42 -9.58
CA PRO A 176 7.41 -2.28 -10.73
C PRO A 176 6.54 -3.52 -10.84
N LYS A 177 5.23 -3.28 -10.95
CA LYS A 177 4.19 -4.30 -11.13
C LYS A 177 4.65 -5.25 -12.27
N PRO A 178 4.93 -6.53 -12.02
CA PRO A 178 5.63 -7.42 -12.97
C PRO A 178 4.76 -7.91 -14.13
N ALA A 179 3.70 -7.18 -14.48
CA ALA A 179 2.79 -7.60 -15.53
C ALA A 179 3.44 -7.54 -16.92
N ASP A 180 4.46 -6.71 -17.11
CA ASP A 180 5.15 -6.51 -18.40
C ASP A 180 6.67 -6.71 -18.33
N GLU A 181 7.22 -7.16 -17.21
CA GLU A 181 8.66 -7.41 -17.10
C GLU A 181 9.02 -8.66 -17.92
N PRO A 182 10.03 -8.62 -18.82
CA PRO A 182 10.44 -9.79 -19.56
C PRO A 182 10.79 -10.91 -18.59
N VAL A 183 10.34 -12.13 -18.87
CA VAL A 183 10.52 -13.30 -18.00
C VAL A 183 11.97 -13.45 -17.53
N GLY A 184 12.95 -13.11 -18.37
CA GLY A 184 14.37 -13.08 -18.01
C GLY A 184 14.69 -12.16 -16.84
N ALA A 185 14.28 -10.89 -16.88
CA ALA A 185 14.55 -9.94 -15.80
C ALA A 185 13.86 -10.35 -14.48
N ALA A 186 12.66 -10.93 -14.57
CA ALA A 186 11.99 -11.50 -13.40
C ALA A 186 12.77 -12.69 -12.79
N LEU A 187 13.41 -13.53 -13.61
CA LEU A 187 14.28 -14.62 -13.14
C LEU A 187 15.59 -14.08 -12.56
N ASP A 188 16.17 -13.04 -13.16
CA ASP A 188 17.38 -12.38 -12.65
C ASP A 188 17.13 -11.76 -11.26
N ALA A 189 15.96 -11.17 -11.04
CA ALA A 189 15.58 -10.65 -9.72
C ALA A 189 15.48 -11.76 -8.66
N VAL A 190 14.94 -12.93 -9.02
CA VAL A 190 14.92 -14.11 -8.13
C VAL A 190 16.34 -14.59 -7.85
N ALA A 191 17.21 -14.64 -8.87
CA ALA A 191 18.60 -15.06 -8.72
C ALA A 191 19.34 -14.16 -7.71
N VAL A 192 19.20 -12.84 -7.82
CA VAL A 192 19.80 -11.89 -6.85
C VAL A 192 19.30 -12.12 -5.42
N ARG A 193 18.01 -12.44 -5.23
CA ARG A 193 17.46 -12.76 -3.91
C ARG A 193 18.05 -14.05 -3.34
N VAL A 194 18.17 -15.09 -4.16
CA VAL A 194 18.81 -16.37 -3.78
C VAL A 194 20.27 -16.13 -3.37
N GLU A 195 21.05 -15.44 -4.20
CA GLU A 195 22.45 -15.11 -3.89
C GLU A 195 22.58 -14.30 -2.59
N THR A 196 21.62 -13.42 -2.30
CA THR A 196 21.60 -12.65 -1.06
C THR A 196 21.36 -13.54 0.16
N ALA A 197 20.42 -14.49 0.07
CA ALA A 197 20.18 -15.45 1.15
C ALA A 197 21.32 -16.47 1.32
N GLU A 198 21.97 -16.87 0.22
CA GLU A 198 23.17 -17.69 0.27
C GLU A 198 24.31 -16.98 0.98
N ARG A 199 24.53 -15.68 0.70
CA ARG A 199 25.50 -14.87 1.45
C ARG A 199 25.18 -14.78 2.94
N LEU A 200 23.90 -14.59 3.30
CA LEU A 200 23.46 -14.60 4.69
C LEU A 200 23.71 -15.95 5.38
N SER A 201 23.45 -17.07 4.68
CA SER A 201 23.64 -18.41 5.25
C SER A 201 25.11 -18.84 5.32
N ALA A 202 25.96 -18.35 4.43
CA ALA A 202 27.40 -18.61 4.41
C ALA A 202 28.19 -17.78 5.45
N ALA A 203 27.59 -16.74 6.04
CA ALA A 203 28.25 -15.88 7.02
C ALA A 203 28.53 -16.65 8.33
N THR A 204 29.79 -17.03 8.54
CA THR A 204 30.23 -17.77 9.74
C THR A 204 30.79 -16.88 10.85
N ARG A 205 31.05 -15.60 10.57
CA ARG A 205 31.53 -14.61 11.55
C ARG A 205 30.47 -13.53 11.80
N VAL A 206 30.40 -13.09 13.06
CA VAL A 206 29.43 -12.08 13.52
C VAL A 206 29.51 -10.75 12.78
N PRO A 207 30.69 -10.19 12.45
CA PRO A 207 30.78 -8.93 11.69
C PRO A 207 30.19 -9.08 10.28
N ASP A 208 30.58 -10.14 9.57
CA ASP A 208 30.12 -10.45 8.20
C ASP A 208 28.59 -10.68 8.16
N ALA A 209 28.06 -11.38 9.17
CA ALA A 209 26.63 -11.59 9.34
C ALA A 209 25.88 -10.28 9.63
N THR A 210 26.47 -9.39 10.43
CA THR A 210 25.86 -8.09 10.78
C THR A 210 25.83 -7.16 9.57
N GLU A 211 26.91 -7.10 8.77
CA GLU A 211 26.98 -6.30 7.54
C GLU A 211 25.92 -6.76 6.52
N THR A 212 25.88 -8.07 6.25
CA THR A 212 24.92 -8.64 5.30
C THR A 212 23.48 -8.44 5.79
N LEU A 213 23.25 -8.55 7.10
CA LEU A 213 21.95 -8.31 7.70
C LEU A 213 21.53 -6.83 7.62
N GLN A 214 22.46 -5.89 7.79
CA GLN A 214 22.17 -4.47 7.59
C GLN A 214 21.82 -4.15 6.13
N ALA A 215 22.50 -4.78 5.17
CA ALA A 215 22.23 -4.59 3.74
C ALA A 215 20.80 -5.00 3.34
N VAL A 216 20.20 -5.97 4.04
CA VAL A 216 18.81 -6.40 3.81
C VAL A 216 17.79 -5.67 4.70
N GLY A 217 18.19 -4.70 5.51
CA GLY A 217 17.27 -3.96 6.39
C GLY A 217 17.03 -4.62 7.75
N GLY A 218 17.99 -5.40 8.24
CA GLY A 218 17.95 -6.02 9.56
C GLY A 218 17.22 -7.36 9.58
N ILE A 219 16.89 -7.83 10.79
CA ILE A 219 16.15 -9.09 10.99
C ILE A 219 14.76 -9.06 10.34
N ALA A 220 14.10 -7.90 10.32
CA ALA A 220 12.81 -7.76 9.65
C ALA A 220 12.93 -8.04 8.15
N GLY A 221 13.89 -7.38 7.47
CA GLY A 221 14.12 -7.62 6.05
C GLY A 221 14.66 -9.02 5.74
N ALA A 222 15.38 -9.67 6.65
CA ALA A 222 15.74 -11.08 6.50
C ALA A 222 14.51 -12.01 6.54
N ARG A 223 13.52 -11.73 7.39
CA ARG A 223 12.25 -12.48 7.41
C ARG A 223 11.42 -12.23 6.16
N ASP A 224 11.39 -10.99 5.69
CA ASP A 224 10.70 -10.64 4.44
C ASP A 224 11.37 -11.36 3.24
N LEU A 225 12.71 -11.42 3.22
CA LEU A 225 13.48 -12.17 2.23
C LEU A 225 13.16 -13.68 2.27
N GLU A 226 13.05 -14.29 3.45
CA GLU A 226 12.67 -15.70 3.61
C GLU A 226 11.26 -15.99 3.10
N ALA A 227 10.29 -15.12 3.44
CA ALA A 227 8.92 -15.23 2.93
C ALA A 227 8.90 -15.10 1.40
N GLN A 228 9.65 -14.13 0.87
CA GLN A 228 9.75 -13.90 -0.58
C GLN A 228 10.37 -15.11 -1.30
N LEU A 229 11.41 -15.73 -0.73
CA LEU A 229 12.03 -16.94 -1.30
C LEU A 229 11.09 -18.14 -1.31
N SER A 230 10.23 -18.26 -0.30
CA SER A 230 9.19 -19.31 -0.28
C SER A 230 8.19 -19.12 -1.42
N CYS A 231 7.72 -17.88 -1.63
CA CYS A 231 6.87 -17.54 -2.76
C CYS A 231 7.56 -17.73 -4.12
N ASP A 232 8.83 -17.36 -4.22
CA ASP A 232 9.64 -17.54 -5.43
C ASP A 232 9.81 -19.03 -5.76
N ALA A 233 10.08 -19.89 -4.77
CA ALA A 233 10.20 -21.33 -4.95
C ALA A 233 8.90 -21.96 -5.47
N GLU A 234 7.75 -21.61 -4.91
CA GLU A 234 6.45 -22.08 -5.39
C GLU A 234 6.14 -21.60 -6.81
N ARG A 235 6.50 -20.36 -7.12
CA ARG A 235 6.33 -19.77 -8.46
C ARG A 235 7.22 -20.48 -9.49
N LEU A 236 8.49 -20.70 -9.17
CA LEU A 236 9.44 -21.40 -10.05
C LEU A 236 9.03 -22.85 -10.28
N SER A 237 8.54 -23.55 -9.26
CA SER A 237 8.00 -24.91 -9.40
C SER A 237 6.83 -24.96 -10.39
N ARG A 238 5.86 -24.05 -10.25
CA ARG A 238 4.73 -23.94 -11.19
C ARG A 238 5.19 -23.61 -12.61
N LEU A 239 6.14 -22.69 -12.76
CA LEU A 239 6.71 -22.32 -14.06
C LEU A 239 7.40 -23.53 -14.72
N ALA A 240 8.21 -24.27 -13.96
CA ALA A 240 8.91 -25.46 -14.45
C ALA A 240 7.93 -26.54 -14.92
N THR A 241 6.91 -26.87 -14.12
CA THR A 241 5.86 -27.82 -14.52
C THR A 241 5.20 -27.38 -15.82
N ARG A 242 4.82 -26.10 -15.92
CA ARG A 242 4.14 -25.58 -17.12
C ARG A 242 5.04 -25.61 -18.36
N ALA A 243 6.32 -25.28 -18.20
CA ALA A 243 7.30 -25.33 -19.28
C ALA A 243 7.49 -26.76 -19.79
N SER A 244 7.60 -27.75 -18.88
CA SER A 244 7.68 -29.16 -19.24
C SER A 244 6.45 -29.64 -20.00
N GLU A 245 5.24 -29.36 -19.50
CA GLU A 245 4.00 -29.73 -20.19
C GLU A 245 3.90 -29.13 -21.61
N LEU A 246 4.37 -27.90 -21.78
CA LEU A 246 4.38 -27.23 -23.08
C LEU A 246 5.41 -27.84 -24.03
N ALA A 247 6.58 -28.21 -23.51
CA ALA A 247 7.61 -28.90 -24.28
C ALA A 247 7.11 -30.26 -24.79
N ASP A 248 6.52 -31.07 -23.91
CA ASP A 248 5.96 -32.39 -24.25
C ASP A 248 4.88 -32.26 -25.33
N ARG A 249 4.00 -31.26 -25.19
CA ARG A 249 2.97 -30.96 -26.20
C ARG A 249 3.54 -30.49 -27.52
N ALA A 250 4.58 -29.67 -27.50
CA ALA A 250 5.22 -29.18 -28.72
C ALA A 250 5.90 -30.33 -29.48
N GLU A 251 6.51 -31.29 -28.77
CA GLU A 251 7.10 -32.49 -29.36
C GLU A 251 6.04 -33.42 -29.96
N ALA A 252 4.89 -33.58 -29.30
CA ALA A 252 3.80 -34.42 -29.79
C ALA A 252 3.07 -33.83 -31.01
N VAL A 253 3.06 -32.51 -31.19
CA VAL A 253 2.34 -31.84 -32.28
C VAL A 253 3.21 -31.79 -33.53
N THR A 254 2.88 -32.60 -34.53
CA THR A 254 3.45 -32.47 -35.89
C THR A 254 2.53 -31.65 -36.78
N VAL A 255 3.03 -30.53 -37.32
CA VAL A 255 2.30 -29.71 -38.31
C VAL A 255 2.54 -30.28 -39.71
N PRO A 256 1.50 -30.77 -40.42
CA PRO A 256 1.68 -31.39 -41.74
C PRO A 256 1.81 -30.31 -42.84
N VAL A 257 2.92 -29.59 -42.82
CA VAL A 257 3.20 -28.45 -43.72
C VAL A 257 3.10 -28.83 -45.20
N GLU A 258 3.55 -30.02 -45.57
CA GLU A 258 3.48 -30.52 -46.96
C GLU A 258 2.05 -30.78 -47.46
N ARG A 259 1.12 -31.14 -46.57
CA ARG A 259 -0.30 -31.28 -46.93
C ARG A 259 -0.91 -29.92 -47.16
N LEU A 260 -0.60 -28.95 -46.30
CA LEU A 260 -1.16 -27.60 -46.37
C LEU A 260 -0.71 -26.88 -47.64
N ASP A 261 0.53 -27.10 -48.07
CA ASP A 261 1.08 -26.50 -49.29
C ASP A 261 0.38 -27.00 -50.58
N ARG A 262 -0.15 -28.23 -50.59
CA ARG A 262 -0.87 -28.80 -51.74
C ARG A 262 -2.29 -28.29 -51.94
N VAL A 263 -2.85 -27.54 -50.98
CA VAL A 263 -4.21 -26.98 -51.05
C VAL A 263 -4.17 -25.49 -51.45
N ARG A 264 -2.98 -24.94 -51.70
CA ARG A 264 -2.75 -23.57 -52.15
C ARG A 264 -2.49 -23.53 -53.65
#